data_AF-A0A645CXG8-F1
#
_entry.id   AF-A0A645CXG8-F1
#
_cell.length_a   1.000
_cell.length_b   1.000
_cell.length_c   1.000
_cell.angle_alpha   90.00
_cell.angle_beta   90.00
_cell.angle_gamma   90.00
#
_symmetry.space_group_name_H-M   'P 1'
#
loop_
_entity.id
_entity.type
_entity.pdbx_description
1 polymer ?
#
loop_
_entity_poly.entity_id
_entity_poly.type
_entity_poly.pdbx_seq_one_letter_code
_entity_poly.pdbx_strand_id
1 'polypeptide(L)'
;MSLFTKKTLGLLKSTVFLLPLFIFSLFLLSPQALHAAENDPFGGTDPNTGVAINLNNYYKLNNGQSVSDVFSKPADMVNLIVSLLFTGAGLVLFFMIIITGFGMIKGDSKEAEKAKSSITTAVIGFVVMFASYWIIQILELVTGVQILF
;
A
#
# COMPACT_ATOMS: atom_id res chain seq x y z
N MET A 1 -0.76 14.59 -47.82
CA MET A 1 0.31 14.36 -46.83
C MET A 1 -0.19 14.31 -45.37
N SER A 2 -1.31 14.97 -45.00
CA SER A 2 -1.80 15.02 -43.60
C SER A 2 -2.47 13.74 -43.06
N LEU A 3 -3.00 12.88 -43.92
CA LEU A 3 -3.68 11.62 -43.53
C LEU A 3 -2.72 10.56 -42.98
N PHE A 4 -1.50 10.48 -43.51
CA PHE A 4 -0.48 9.55 -43.03
C PHE A 4 0.02 9.94 -41.63
N THR A 5 0.24 11.22 -41.38
CA THR A 5 0.69 11.73 -40.08
C THR A 5 -0.33 11.50 -38.97
N LYS A 6 -1.64 11.61 -39.26
CA LYS A 6 -2.68 11.33 -38.25
C LYS A 6 -2.75 9.85 -37.88
N LYS A 7 -2.59 8.95 -38.86
CA LYS A 7 -2.60 7.49 -38.66
C LYS A 7 -1.36 7.02 -37.87
N THR A 8 -0.18 7.53 -38.20
CA THR A 8 1.06 7.22 -37.46
C THR A 8 1.06 7.79 -36.05
N LEU A 9 0.46 8.98 -35.84
CA LEU A 9 0.31 9.57 -34.51
C LEU A 9 -0.70 8.81 -33.64
N GLY A 10 -1.79 8.28 -34.22
CA GLY A 10 -2.74 7.42 -33.52
C GLY A 10 -2.13 6.07 -33.11
N LEU A 11 -1.36 5.45 -34.01
CA LEU A 11 -0.58 4.24 -33.72
C LEU A 11 0.46 4.48 -32.63
N LEU A 12 1.19 5.60 -32.68
CA LEU A 12 2.19 5.95 -31.68
C LEU A 12 1.58 6.11 -30.28
N LYS A 13 0.42 6.75 -30.17
CA LYS A 13 -0.28 6.91 -28.88
C LYS A 13 -0.79 5.57 -28.33
N SER A 14 -1.29 4.69 -29.18
CA SER A 14 -1.74 3.35 -28.76
C SER A 14 -0.56 2.49 -28.26
N THR A 15 0.58 2.54 -28.93
CA THR A 15 1.78 1.80 -28.50
C THR A 15 2.32 2.34 -27.19
N VAL A 16 2.40 3.67 -27.01
CA VAL A 16 2.85 4.29 -25.76
C VAL A 16 1.88 4.00 -24.60
N PHE A 17 0.58 3.90 -24.87
CA PHE A 17 -0.43 3.56 -23.87
C PHE A 17 -0.39 2.07 -23.45
N LEU A 18 -0.05 1.17 -24.37
CA LEU A 18 0.03 -0.27 -24.10
C LEU A 18 1.40 -0.73 -23.56
N LEU A 19 2.45 0.05 -23.78
CA LEU A 19 3.81 -0.22 -23.31
C LEU A 19 3.91 -0.47 -21.79
N PRO A 20 3.27 0.33 -20.89
CA PRO A 20 3.30 0.04 -19.45
C PRO A 20 2.57 -1.26 -19.08
N LEU A 21 1.47 -1.61 -19.78
CA LEU A 21 0.77 -2.88 -19.57
C LEU A 21 1.63 -4.08 -19.99
N PHE A 22 2.38 -3.93 -21.08
CA PHE A 22 3.30 -4.97 -21.54
C PHE A 22 4.50 -5.15 -20.61
N ILE A 23 5.09 -4.05 -20.10
CA ILE A 23 6.15 -4.10 -19.09
C ILE A 23 5.64 -4.75 -17.80
N PHE A 24 4.43 -4.41 -17.35
CA PHE A 24 3.82 -5.02 -16.17
C PHE A 24 3.57 -6.53 -16.36
N SER A 25 3.12 -6.95 -17.55
CA SER A 25 2.96 -8.37 -17.89
C SER A 25 4.29 -9.13 -17.90
N LEU A 26 5.38 -8.49 -18.37
CA LEU A 26 6.74 -9.07 -18.32
C LEU A 26 7.26 -9.18 -16.88
N PHE A 27 6.94 -8.20 -16.04
CA PHE A 27 7.27 -8.25 -14.61
C PHE A 27 6.57 -9.41 -13.89
N LEU A 28 5.30 -9.68 -14.22
CA LEU A 28 4.55 -10.81 -13.66
C LEU A 28 5.02 -12.20 -14.12
N LEU A 29 5.58 -12.30 -15.33
CA LEU A 29 6.16 -13.54 -15.86
C LEU A 29 7.64 -13.70 -15.49
N SER A 30 8.29 -12.66 -14.99
CA SER A 30 9.65 -12.80 -14.47
C SER A 30 9.63 -13.76 -13.28
N PRO A 31 10.54 -14.75 -13.20
CA PRO A 31 10.66 -15.57 -12.01
C PRO A 31 11.01 -14.63 -10.86
N GLN A 32 10.01 -14.29 -10.03
CA GLN A 32 10.23 -13.65 -8.75
C GLN A 32 11.12 -14.61 -7.97
N ALA A 33 12.41 -14.29 -7.92
CA ALA A 33 13.36 -15.12 -7.21
C ALA A 33 12.86 -15.19 -5.75
N LEU A 34 12.44 -16.38 -5.35
CA LEU A 34 12.41 -16.75 -3.94
C LEU A 34 13.83 -16.54 -3.44
N HIS A 35 14.05 -15.52 -2.63
CA HIS A 35 15.33 -15.32 -1.97
C HIS A 35 15.52 -16.45 -0.96
N ALA A 36 16.40 -17.40 -1.28
CA ALA A 36 17.22 -18.12 -0.30
C ALA A 36 18.28 -18.96 -1.03
N ALA A 37 19.45 -18.35 -1.27
CA ALA A 37 20.72 -19.06 -1.24
C ALA A 37 21.73 -18.05 -0.70
N GLU A 38 21.93 -18.13 0.62
CA GLU A 38 23.00 -17.46 1.34
C GLU A 38 24.34 -17.98 0.82
N ASN A 39 25.07 -17.13 0.11
CA ASN A 39 26.52 -17.23 -0.01
C ASN A 39 27.13 -15.83 -0.02
N ASP A 40 26.96 -15.12 1.10
CA ASP A 40 27.69 -13.87 1.36
C ASP A 40 29.18 -14.19 1.64
N PRO A 41 30.14 -13.57 0.91
CA PRO A 41 31.56 -13.58 1.28
C PRO A 41 31.88 -12.69 2.49
N PHE A 42 30.87 -11.98 3.03
CA PHE A 42 31.00 -10.98 4.10
C PHE A 42 30.24 -11.31 5.38
N GLY A 43 29.75 -12.55 5.53
CA GLY A 43 29.25 -13.05 6.81
C GLY A 43 30.43 -13.44 7.69
N GLY A 44 30.69 -12.68 8.76
CA GLY A 44 31.59 -13.16 9.81
C GLY A 44 31.13 -14.55 10.24
N THR A 45 32.02 -15.53 10.20
CA THR A 45 31.78 -16.84 10.81
C THR A 45 31.83 -16.70 12.33
N ASP A 46 30.96 -17.39 13.06
CA ASP A 46 31.08 -17.48 14.51
C ASP A 46 32.50 -17.97 14.86
N PRO A 47 33.32 -17.19 15.61
CA PRO A 47 34.72 -17.51 15.88
C PRO A 47 34.91 -18.81 16.67
N ASN A 48 33.84 -19.42 17.19
CA ASN A 48 33.89 -20.66 17.95
C ASN A 48 33.40 -21.89 17.15
N THR A 49 32.59 -21.69 16.10
CA THR A 49 31.90 -22.79 15.41
C THR A 49 32.11 -22.81 13.89
N GLY A 50 32.61 -21.73 13.28
CA GLY A 50 32.89 -21.66 11.84
C GLY A 50 31.64 -21.65 10.96
N VAL A 51 30.44 -21.59 11.56
CA VAL A 51 29.16 -21.54 10.85
C VAL A 51 28.85 -20.09 10.44
N ALA A 52 28.25 -19.93 9.26
CA ALA A 52 27.80 -18.63 8.76
C ALA A 52 26.78 -18.01 9.72
N ILE A 53 27.01 -16.77 10.15
CA ILE A 53 26.07 -16.05 11.01
C ILE A 53 24.84 -15.69 10.18
N ASN A 54 23.79 -16.49 10.36
CA ASN A 54 22.47 -16.21 9.84
C ASN A 54 21.88 -15.00 10.59
N LEU A 55 21.93 -13.82 9.96
CA LEU A 55 21.42 -12.57 10.55
C LEU A 55 19.92 -12.66 10.93
N ASN A 56 19.18 -13.60 10.33
CA ASN A 56 17.80 -13.88 10.67
C ASN A 56 17.58 -14.29 12.14
N ASN A 57 18.57 -14.92 12.77
CA ASN A 57 18.51 -15.32 14.18
C ASN A 57 18.75 -14.17 15.15
N TYR A 58 19.30 -13.05 14.67
CA TYR A 58 19.66 -11.89 15.48
C TYR A 58 18.70 -10.70 15.29
N TYR A 59 18.12 -10.52 14.10
CA TYR A 59 17.07 -9.53 13.85
C TYR A 59 15.69 -10.10 14.17
N LYS A 60 15.39 -10.19 15.47
CA LYS A 60 14.07 -10.58 15.98
C LYS A 60 13.27 -9.33 16.37
N LEU A 61 11.99 -9.35 16.04
CA LEU A 61 11.01 -8.38 16.53
C LEU A 61 10.71 -8.62 18.01
N ASN A 62 10.04 -7.66 18.66
CA ASN A 62 9.73 -7.70 20.10
C ASN A 62 8.97 -8.98 20.54
N ASN A 63 8.27 -9.63 19.61
CA ASN A 63 7.52 -10.87 19.79
C ASN A 63 8.32 -12.15 19.51
N GLY A 64 9.64 -12.06 19.29
CA GLY A 64 10.54 -13.19 19.08
C GLY A 64 10.52 -13.78 17.67
N GLN A 65 9.69 -13.25 16.76
CA GLN A 65 9.66 -13.63 15.35
C GLN A 65 10.76 -12.90 14.59
N SER A 66 11.39 -13.58 13.63
CA SER A 66 12.40 -12.97 12.78
C SER A 66 11.75 -11.97 11.83
N VAL A 67 12.44 -10.87 11.53
CA VAL A 67 11.92 -9.80 10.65
C VAL A 67 11.56 -10.34 9.24
N SER A 68 12.28 -11.36 8.76
CA SER A 68 11.98 -12.00 7.47
C SER A 68 10.66 -12.78 7.48
N ASP A 69 10.28 -13.39 8.61
CA ASP A 69 9.03 -14.15 8.73
C ASP A 69 7.80 -13.22 8.72
N VAL A 70 7.95 -12.00 9.24
CA VAL A 70 6.86 -11.02 9.35
C VAL A 70 6.65 -10.22 8.06
N PHE A 71 7.68 -10.09 7.23
CA PHE A 71 7.61 -9.38 5.94
C PHE A 71 7.93 -10.30 4.75
N SER A 72 7.52 -11.57 4.86
CA SER A 72 7.79 -12.59 3.83
C SER A 72 7.08 -12.31 2.50
N LYS A 73 5.91 -11.65 2.54
CA LYS A 73 5.14 -11.33 1.34
C LYS A 73 4.89 -9.83 1.21
N PRO A 74 4.83 -9.29 -0.02
CA PRO A 74 4.37 -7.91 -0.25
C PRO A 74 2.99 -7.62 0.38
N ALA A 75 2.13 -8.64 0.49
CA ALA A 75 0.83 -8.54 1.14
C ALA A 75 0.92 -8.20 2.63
N ASP A 76 1.97 -8.63 3.33
CA ASP A 76 2.13 -8.38 4.77
C ASP A 76 2.38 -6.89 5.04
N MET A 77 3.13 -6.23 4.14
CA MET A 77 3.34 -4.78 4.21
C MET A 77 2.05 -4.00 3.94
N VAL A 78 1.28 -4.41 2.92
CA VAL A 78 0.02 -3.75 2.58
C VAL A 78 -0.95 -3.84 3.75
N ASN A 79 -1.09 -5.01 4.37
CA ASN A 79 -2.01 -5.19 5.47
C ASN A 79 -1.59 -4.43 6.75
N LEU A 80 -0.30 -4.32 7.02
CA LEU A 80 0.19 -3.44 8.10
C LEU A 80 -0.22 -1.98 7.85
N ILE A 81 -0.02 -1.49 6.62
CA ILE A 81 -0.38 -0.12 6.23
C ILE A 81 -1.89 0.08 6.32
N VAL A 82 -2.69 -0.85 5.79
CA VAL A 82 -4.15 -0.78 5.84
C VAL A 82 -4.65 -0.76 7.28
N SER A 83 -4.17 -1.66 8.14
CA SER A 83 -4.54 -1.70 9.56
C SER A 83 -4.20 -0.39 10.29
N LEU A 84 -3.00 0.15 10.04
CA LEU A 84 -2.57 1.43 10.61
C LEU A 84 -3.43 2.59 10.08
N LEU A 85 -3.77 2.60 8.79
CA LEU A 85 -4.63 3.62 8.19
C LEU A 85 -6.05 3.57 8.75
N PHE A 86 -6.66 2.39 8.91
CA PHE A 86 -8.01 2.28 9.48
C PHE A 86 -8.04 2.73 10.94
N THR A 87 -7.08 2.27 11.76
CA THR A 87 -6.97 2.68 13.17
C THR A 87 -6.66 4.16 13.30
N GLY A 88 -5.70 4.67 12.52
CA GLY A 88 -5.28 6.06 12.53
C GLY A 88 -6.36 7.01 12.00
N ALA A 89 -7.03 6.64 10.91
CA ALA A 89 -8.12 7.42 10.33
C ALA A 89 -9.30 7.52 11.30
N GLY A 90 -9.68 6.43 11.97
CA GLY A 90 -10.73 6.46 12.99
C GLY A 90 -10.42 7.42 14.14
N LEU A 91 -9.17 7.39 14.63
CA LEU A 91 -8.72 8.28 15.68
C LEU A 91 -8.67 9.75 15.25
N VAL A 92 -8.13 10.03 14.06
CA VAL A 92 -8.10 11.39 13.50
C VAL A 92 -9.52 11.92 13.29
N LEU A 93 -10.41 11.10 12.74
CA LEU A 93 -11.80 11.46 12.48
C LEU A 93 -12.55 11.78 13.78
N PHE A 94 -12.29 11.03 14.87
CA PHE A 94 -12.82 11.31 16.20
C PHE A 94 -12.41 12.70 16.71
N PHE A 95 -11.11 13.02 16.72
CA PHE A 95 -10.63 14.34 17.16
C PHE A 95 -11.12 15.47 16.26
N MET A 96 -11.18 15.22 14.95
CA MET A 96 -11.65 16.20 13.98
C MET A 96 -13.11 16.55 14.20
N ILE A 97 -13.99 15.58 14.47
CA ILE A 97 -15.39 15.82 14.81
C ILE A 97 -15.51 16.65 16.09
N ILE A 98 -14.70 16.35 17.11
CA ILE A 98 -14.72 17.13 18.36
C ILE A 98 -14.31 18.58 18.09
N ILE A 99 -13.17 18.81 17.43
CA ILE A 99 -12.65 20.16 17.17
C ILE A 99 -13.59 20.96 16.26
N THR A 100 -14.07 20.35 15.18
CA THR A 100 -14.99 21.01 14.23
C THR A 100 -16.37 21.23 14.83
N GLY A 101 -16.86 20.30 15.65
CA GLY A 101 -18.13 20.42 16.38
C GLY A 101 -18.10 21.57 17.39
N PHE A 102 -17.02 21.69 18.17
CA PHE A 102 -16.84 22.85 19.05
C PHE A 102 -16.69 24.17 18.29
N GLY A 103 -16.01 24.17 17.14
CA GLY A 103 -15.89 25.34 16.26
C GLY A 103 -17.24 25.82 15.69
N MET A 104 -18.16 24.89 15.38
CA MET A 104 -19.52 25.25 14.95
C MET A 104 -20.32 25.95 16.06
N ILE A 105 -20.11 25.57 17.32
CA ILE A 105 -20.85 26.11 18.47
C ILE A 105 -20.26 27.45 18.94
N LYS A 106 -18.94 27.64 18.82
CA LYS A 106 -18.25 28.84 19.32
C LYS A 106 -18.48 30.12 18.52
N GLY A 107 -19.03 30.02 17.31
CA GLY A 107 -19.72 31.16 16.69
C GLY A 107 -18.80 32.21 16.08
N ASP A 108 -18.49 32.04 14.81
CA ASP A 108 -18.43 33.12 13.82
C ASP A 108 -18.78 32.50 12.45
N SER A 109 -19.40 33.26 11.55
CA SER A 109 -19.88 32.75 10.24
C SER A 109 -18.79 32.00 9.45
N LYS A 110 -17.55 32.47 9.59
CA LYS A 110 -16.36 31.93 8.91
C LYS A 110 -15.89 30.59 9.47
N GLU A 111 -15.99 30.38 10.78
CA GLU A 111 -15.60 29.10 11.39
C GLU A 111 -16.63 28.01 11.12
N ALA A 112 -17.92 28.36 11.09
CA ALA A 112 -18.99 27.44 10.73
C ALA A 112 -18.89 26.96 9.27
N GLU A 113 -18.54 27.85 8.34
CA GLU A 113 -18.37 27.51 6.93
C GLU A 113 -17.14 26.60 6.70
N LYS A 114 -16.03 26.89 7.40
CA LYS A 114 -14.83 26.04 7.40
C LYS A 114 -15.11 24.67 8.03
N ALA A 115 -15.88 24.61 9.12
CA ALA A 115 -16.27 23.35 9.76
C ALA A 115 -17.10 22.48 8.81
N LYS A 116 -18.05 23.07 8.06
CA LYS A 116 -18.84 22.34 7.05
C LYS A 116 -17.98 21.71 5.97
N SER A 117 -17.04 22.46 5.37
CA SER A 117 -16.19 21.93 4.31
C SER A 117 -15.24 20.85 4.84
N SER A 118 -14.73 21.04 6.05
CA SER A 118 -13.86 20.09 6.75
C SER A 118 -14.58 18.76 7.02
N ILE A 119 -15.80 18.81 7.58
CA ILE A 119 -16.63 17.62 7.82
C ILE A 119 -16.99 16.93 6.50
N THR A 120 -17.38 17.69 5.48
CA THR A 120 -17.71 17.13 4.16
C THR A 120 -16.53 16.37 3.57
N THR A 121 -15.32 16.94 3.65
CA THR A 121 -14.09 16.30 3.16
C THR A 121 -13.75 15.05 3.97
N ALA A 122 -13.89 15.09 5.30
CA ALA A 122 -13.68 13.93 6.16
C ALA A 122 -14.67 12.80 5.87
N VAL A 123 -15.95 13.13 5.66
CA VAL A 123 -17.00 12.16 5.29
C VAL A 123 -16.72 11.55 3.93
N ILE A 124 -16.31 12.34 2.94
CA ILE A 124 -15.94 11.83 1.62
C ILE A 124 -14.76 10.84 1.75
N GLY A 125 -13.69 11.23 2.45
CA GLY A 125 -12.54 10.35 2.69
C GLY A 125 -12.93 9.05 3.39
N PHE A 126 -13.80 9.14 4.40
CA PHE A 126 -14.34 7.97 5.09
C PHE A 126 -15.13 7.06 4.15
N VAL A 127 -16.03 7.60 3.33
CA VAL A 127 -16.80 6.83 2.34
C VAL A 127 -15.87 6.15 1.32
N VAL A 128 -14.81 6.83 0.87
CA VAL A 128 -13.82 6.23 -0.04
C VAL A 128 -13.13 5.03 0.60
N MET A 129 -12.82 5.06 1.90
CA MET A 129 -12.23 3.91 2.61
C MET A 129 -13.15 2.68 2.58
N PHE A 130 -14.46 2.86 2.80
CA PHE A 130 -15.44 1.77 2.70
C PHE A 130 -15.60 1.28 1.25
N ALA A 131 -15.62 2.19 0.28
CA ALA A 131 -15.67 1.83 -1.14
C ALA A 131 -14.46 0.99 -1.55
N SER A 132 -13.25 1.34 -1.07
CA SER A 132 -12.03 0.57 -1.28
C SER A 132 -12.16 -0.87 -0.76
N TYR A 133 -12.71 -1.04 0.44
CA TYR A 133 -12.95 -2.37 1.01
C TYR A 133 -13.89 -3.22 0.14
N TRP A 134 -14.97 -2.64 -0.38
CA TRP A 134 -15.87 -3.35 -1.29
C TRP A 134 -15.21 -3.73 -2.62
N ILE A 135 -14.34 -2.86 -3.16
CA ILE A 135 -13.59 -3.19 -4.38
C ILE A 135 -12.71 -4.42 -4.14
N ILE A 136 -12.01 -4.47 -3.00
CA ILE A 136 -11.17 -5.62 -2.66
C ILE A 136 -12.00 -6.88 -2.46
N GLN A 137 -13.13 -6.82 -1.74
CA GLN A 137 -14.04 -7.97 -1.62
C GLN A 137 -14.50 -8.53 -2.97
N ILE A 138 -14.85 -7.64 -3.91
CA ILE A 138 -15.24 -8.06 -5.26
C ILE A 138 -14.06 -8.72 -5.98
N LEU A 139 -12.84 -8.17 -5.84
CA LEU A 139 -11.63 -8.77 -6.41
C LEU A 139 -11.37 -10.16 -5.84
N GLU A 140 -11.51 -10.37 -4.53
CA GLU A 140 -11.39 -11.69 -3.89
C GLU A 140 -12.41 -12.68 -4.43
N LEU A 141 -13.66 -12.24 -4.63
CA LEU A 141 -14.73 -13.08 -5.16
C LEU A 141 -14.47 -13.50 -6.62
N VAL A 142 -13.88 -12.61 -7.43
CA VAL A 142 -13.56 -12.90 -8.83
C VAL A 142 -12.25 -13.70 -8.99
N THR A 143 -11.24 -13.43 -8.17
CA THR A 143 -9.92 -14.08 -8.28
C THR A 143 -9.79 -15.37 -7.45
N GLY A 144 -10.64 -15.58 -6.45
CA GLY A 144 -10.57 -16.73 -5.54
C GLY A 144 -9.38 -16.71 -4.60
N VAL A 145 -8.62 -15.61 -4.55
CA VAL A 145 -7.48 -15.40 -3.65
C VAL A 145 -7.91 -14.45 -2.54
N GLN A 146 -7.74 -14.86 -1.27
CA GLN A 146 -7.87 -13.97 -0.12
C GLN A 146 -6.69 -13.00 -0.08
N ILE A 147 -6.95 -11.70 -0.24
CA ILE A 147 -5.95 -10.64 -0.28
C ILE A 147 -5.92 -9.90 1.06
N LEU A 148 -7.09 -9.74 1.67
CA LEU A 148 -7.26 -9.26 3.04
C LEU A 148 -7.38 -10.49 3.94
N PHE A 149 -6.67 -10.44 5.06
CA PHE A 149 -6.72 -11.49 6.08
C PHE A 149 -7.89 -11.27 7.05
#